data_AF-A0A0U1D4C1-F1
#
_entry.id   AF-A0A0U1D4C1-F1
#
_cell.length_a   1.000
_cell.length_b   1.000
_cell.length_c   1.000
_cell.angle_alpha   90.00
_cell.angle_beta   90.00
_cell.angle_gamma   90.00
#
_symmetry.space_group_name_H-M   'P 1'
#
loop_
_entity.id
_entity.type
_entity.pdbx_description
1 polymer ?
#
loop_
_entity_poly.entity_id
_entity_poly.type
_entity_poly.pdbx_seq_one_letter_code
_entity_poly.pdbx_strand_id
1 'polypeptide(L)'
;MDRHPNAEAASSTKQNPDRPAKIGVVPAEPRFVDVVNPTPEEIRAWAYSGAFEPMQDWDLIIADVDNLELLLELVGDPACSAREYLLGSLYCLVGHSDRTDHVC
;
A
#
# COMPACT_ATOMS: atom_id res chain seq x y z
N MET A 1 -17.27 -10.49 -56.71
CA MET A 1 -16.83 -9.54 -55.68
C MET A 1 -15.82 -10.27 -54.83
N ASP A 2 -14.58 -10.06 -55.26
CA ASP A 2 -13.43 -10.91 -55.10
C ASP A 2 -12.75 -10.73 -53.74
N ARG A 3 -11.99 -11.76 -53.34
CA ARG A 3 -11.24 -11.88 -52.10
C ARG A 3 -9.92 -11.06 -52.11
N HIS A 4 -9.66 -10.38 -50.99
CA HIS A 4 -8.35 -10.02 -50.34
C HIS A 4 -7.38 -9.04 -51.06
N PRO A 5 -6.36 -8.44 -50.39
CA PRO A 5 -5.78 -8.71 -49.05
C PRO A 5 -5.58 -7.48 -48.11
N ASN A 6 -5.59 -7.67 -46.78
CA ASN A 6 -4.45 -7.70 -45.85
C ASN A 6 -3.50 -6.48 -45.89
N ALA A 7 -3.51 -5.66 -44.84
CA ALA A 7 -2.51 -4.63 -44.59
C ALA A 7 -1.83 -4.91 -43.25
N GLU A 8 -0.67 -5.55 -43.31
CA GLU A 8 0.33 -5.52 -42.24
C GLU A 8 0.84 -4.09 -42.07
N ALA A 9 0.84 -3.60 -40.83
CA ALA A 9 1.80 -2.61 -40.39
C ALA A 9 2.29 -3.03 -38.99
N ALA A 10 3.24 -3.94 -38.99
CA ALA A 10 4.04 -4.28 -37.81
C ALA A 10 4.79 -3.02 -37.35
N SER A 11 4.30 -2.35 -36.30
CA SER A 11 5.04 -1.28 -35.64
C SER A 11 6.05 -1.91 -34.68
N SER A 12 7.17 -2.37 -35.26
CA SER A 12 8.35 -2.81 -34.52
C SER A 12 9.00 -1.59 -33.87
N THR A 13 8.69 -1.37 -32.60
CA THR A 13 9.44 -0.42 -31.76
C THR A 13 10.81 -1.03 -31.51
N LYS A 14 11.84 -0.51 -32.19
CA LYS A 14 13.24 -0.89 -31.99
C LYS A 14 13.63 -0.57 -30.54
N GLN A 15 13.82 -1.61 -29.73
CA GLN A 15 14.46 -1.49 -28.42
C GLN A 15 15.91 -1.07 -28.63
N ASN A 16 16.28 0.12 -28.16
CA ASN A 16 17.63 0.64 -28.20
C ASN A 16 18.52 -0.14 -27.20
N PRO A 17 19.61 -0.81 -27.62
CA PRO A 17 20.39 -1.71 -26.76
C PRO A 17 21.30 -1.02 -25.74
N ASP A 18 21.38 0.31 -25.71
CA ASP A 18 22.36 1.05 -24.90
C ASP A 18 21.80 1.75 -23.65
N ARG A 19 20.62 1.36 -23.15
CA ARG A 19 20.17 1.88 -21.85
C ARG A 19 20.83 1.05 -20.74
N PRO A 20 21.74 1.62 -19.93
CA PRO A 20 22.26 0.89 -18.77
C PRO A 20 21.06 0.55 -17.88
N ALA A 21 20.86 -0.74 -17.64
CA ALA A 21 19.91 -1.23 -16.67
C ALA A 21 20.30 -0.60 -15.33
N LYS A 22 19.51 0.39 -14.88
CA LYS A 22 19.58 0.81 -13.48
C LYS A 22 19.25 -0.45 -12.70
N ILE A 23 20.25 -1.02 -12.03
CA ILE A 23 20.05 -2.05 -11.02
C ILE A 23 19.31 -1.31 -9.90
N GLY A 24 17.99 -1.20 -10.07
CA GLY A 24 17.12 -0.73 -9.03
C GLY A 24 17.28 -1.75 -7.91
N VAL A 25 17.83 -1.31 -6.79
CA VAL A 25 17.58 -2.00 -5.53
C VAL A 25 16.06 -1.95 -5.38
N VAL A 26 15.38 -3.02 -5.77
CA VAL A 26 13.99 -3.22 -5.42
C VAL A 26 13.98 -3.21 -3.89
N PRO A 27 13.31 -2.25 -3.24
CA PRO A 27 13.12 -2.31 -1.80
C PRO A 27 12.52 -3.68 -1.51
N ALA A 28 13.08 -4.40 -0.53
CA ALA A 28 12.51 -5.66 -0.11
C ALA A 28 11.05 -5.37 0.27
N GLU A 29 10.11 -6.06 -0.39
CA GLU A 29 8.69 -5.92 -0.08
C GLU A 29 8.48 -6.23 1.41
N PRO A 30 7.67 -5.42 2.13
CA PRO A 30 7.39 -5.66 3.53
C PRO A 30 6.79 -7.05 3.69
N ARG A 31 7.29 -7.80 4.68
CA ARG A 31 6.83 -9.16 4.98
C ARG A 31 6.07 -9.15 6.28
N PHE A 32 4.96 -9.89 6.29
CA PHE A 32 4.10 -10.08 7.45
C PHE A 32 4.11 -11.55 7.83
N VAL A 33 4.24 -11.84 9.12
CA VAL A 33 4.05 -13.19 9.66
C VAL A 33 2.57 -13.57 9.61
N ASP A 34 1.69 -12.64 10.00
CA ASP A 34 0.25 -12.74 9.88
C ASP A 34 -0.33 -11.41 9.40
N VAL A 35 -0.89 -11.38 8.19
CA VAL A 35 -1.35 -10.13 7.56
C VAL A 35 -2.59 -9.56 8.24
N VAL A 36 -3.40 -10.40 8.90
CA VAL A 36 -4.60 -9.96 9.64
C VAL A 36 -4.32 -9.63 11.10
N ASN A 37 -3.09 -9.84 11.57
CA ASN A 37 -2.63 -9.46 12.90
C ASN A 37 -1.17 -8.96 12.82
N PRO A 38 -0.91 -7.86 12.09
CA PRO A 38 0.43 -7.37 11.89
C PRO A 38 1.00 -6.75 13.16
N THR A 39 2.30 -6.94 13.39
CA THR A 39 3.01 -6.29 14.49
C THR A 39 3.25 -4.80 14.19
N PRO A 40 3.44 -3.95 15.23
CA PRO A 40 3.79 -2.55 15.06
C PRO A 40 5.02 -2.33 14.16
N GLU A 41 6.04 -3.18 14.28
CA GLU A 41 7.24 -3.13 13.44
C GLU A 41 6.94 -3.45 11.98
N GLU A 42 6.07 -4.41 11.70
CA GLU A 42 5.65 -4.76 10.34
C GLU A 42 4.83 -3.64 9.70
N ILE A 43 3.90 -3.03 10.45
CA ILE A 43 3.13 -1.86 10.00
C ILE A 43 4.08 -0.71 9.67
N ARG A 44 5.06 -0.43 10.54
CA ARG A 44 6.06 0.62 10.30
C ARG A 44 6.90 0.34 9.07
N ALA A 45 7.41 -0.89 8.93
CA ALA A 45 8.21 -1.28 7.77
C ALA A 45 7.42 -1.10 6.47
N TRP A 46 6.14 -1.50 6.46
CA TRP A 46 5.25 -1.26 5.33
C TRP A 46 5.01 0.22 5.05
N ALA A 47 4.77 1.03 6.08
CA ALA A 47 4.43 2.44 5.95
C ALA A 47 5.51 3.28 5.22
N TYR A 48 6.78 2.87 5.34
CA TYR A 48 7.92 3.51 4.65
C TYR A 48 8.37 2.76 3.38
N SER A 49 7.78 1.63 3.05
CA SER A 49 8.20 0.80 1.91
C SER A 49 7.75 1.32 0.55
N GLY A 50 6.66 2.11 0.51
CA GLY A 50 5.99 2.51 -0.73
C GLY A 50 5.22 1.36 -1.42
N ALA A 51 5.10 0.20 -0.77
CA ALA A 51 4.25 -0.89 -1.24
C ALA A 51 2.77 -0.55 -1.08
N PHE A 52 1.92 -1.18 -1.89
CA PHE A 52 0.47 -1.14 -1.72
C PHE A 52 0.04 -1.92 -0.46
N GLU A 53 -1.22 -1.77 -0.09
CA GLU A 53 -1.81 -2.54 1.00
C GLU A 53 -1.68 -4.06 0.77
N PRO A 54 -1.38 -4.85 1.81
CA PRO A 54 -1.17 -6.30 1.68
C PRO A 54 -2.43 -7.09 1.30
N MET A 55 -3.62 -6.55 1.61
CA MET A 55 -4.92 -7.14 1.28
C MET A 55 -6.02 -6.08 1.23
N GLN A 56 -7.20 -6.48 0.75
CA GLN A 56 -8.40 -5.63 0.82
C GLN A 56 -8.79 -5.35 2.27
N ASP A 57 -9.36 -4.16 2.51
CA ASP A 57 -9.85 -3.69 3.81
C ASP A 57 -8.76 -3.71 4.92
N TRP A 58 -7.49 -3.65 4.53
CA TRP A 58 -6.38 -3.70 5.47
C TRP A 58 -6.29 -2.44 6.36
N ASP A 59 -6.87 -1.33 5.91
CA ASP A 59 -7.06 -0.11 6.68
C ASP A 59 -7.97 -0.36 7.90
N LEU A 60 -8.93 -1.28 7.80
CA LEU A 60 -9.76 -1.69 8.92
C LEU A 60 -9.02 -2.62 9.88
N ILE A 61 -8.13 -3.48 9.38
CA ILE A 61 -7.31 -4.39 10.20
C ILE A 61 -6.37 -3.58 11.11
N ILE A 62 -5.71 -2.56 10.58
CA ILE A 62 -4.76 -1.75 11.35
C ILE A 62 -5.42 -0.64 12.17
N ALA A 63 -6.70 -0.32 11.91
CA ALA A 63 -7.51 0.63 12.66
C ALA A 63 -7.96 0.05 14.02
N ASP A 64 -6.98 -0.29 14.86
CA ASP A 64 -7.15 -0.82 16.21
C ASP A 64 -6.67 0.20 17.25
N VAL A 65 -7.30 0.21 18.42
CA VAL A 65 -6.90 1.08 19.55
C VAL A 65 -5.47 0.79 20.02
N ASP A 66 -5.03 -0.47 19.93
CA ASP A 66 -3.66 -0.86 20.29
C ASP A 66 -2.62 -0.27 19.32
N ASN A 67 -3.03 0.09 18.10
CA ASN A 67 -2.19 0.75 17.11
C ASN A 67 -2.29 2.29 17.15
N LEU A 68 -3.15 2.88 17.99
CA LEU A 68 -3.45 4.31 17.98
C LEU A 68 -2.20 5.20 18.06
N GLU A 69 -1.30 4.92 19.00
CA GLU A 69 -0.07 5.69 19.18
C GLU A 69 0.84 5.60 17.95
N LEU A 70 0.98 4.40 17.38
CA LEU A 70 1.75 4.17 16.15
C LEU A 70 1.14 4.92 14.96
N LEU A 71 -0.18 4.85 14.78
CA LEU A 71 -0.87 5.54 13.69
C LEU A 71 -0.66 7.05 13.78
N LEU A 72 -0.79 7.63 14.98
CA LEU A 72 -0.54 9.06 15.21
C LEU A 72 0.92 9.45 14.92
N GLU A 73 1.88 8.62 15.34
CA GLU A 73 3.29 8.84 15.06
C GLU A 73 3.57 8.85 13.55
N LEU A 74 3.12 7.82 12.83
CA LEU A 74 3.38 7.66 11.40
C LEU A 74 2.66 8.70 10.55
N VAL A 75 1.44 9.10 10.92
CA VAL A 75 0.68 10.18 10.25
C VAL A 75 1.35 11.54 10.49
N GLY A 76 1.98 11.72 11.66
CA GLY A 76 2.71 12.92 12.02
C GLY A 76 4.02 13.11 11.26
N ASP A 77 4.60 12.05 10.71
CA ASP A 77 5.87 12.09 9.99
C ASP A 77 5.69 12.46 8.49
N PRO A 78 6.23 13.60 8.02
CA PRO A 78 6.19 13.97 6.60
C PRO A 78 6.95 13.02 5.67
N ALA A 79 7.87 12.20 6.20
CA ALA A 79 8.61 11.22 5.41
C ALA A 79 7.86 9.88 5.23
N CYS A 80 6.76 9.67 5.95
CA CYS A 80 5.97 8.45 5.85
C CYS A 80 5.25 8.36 4.49
N SER A 81 5.55 7.31 3.73
CA SER A 81 5.00 7.13 2.38
C SER A 81 3.51 6.78 2.40
N ALA A 82 3.09 6.00 3.41
CA ALA A 82 1.69 5.59 3.59
C ALA A 82 0.85 6.60 4.40
N ARG A 83 1.34 7.83 4.61
CA ARG A 83 0.72 8.82 5.51
C ARG A 83 -0.77 9.07 5.26
N GLU A 84 -1.19 9.23 4.01
CA GLU A 84 -2.60 9.47 3.67
C GLU A 84 -3.48 8.25 3.92
N TYR A 85 -2.95 7.05 3.65
CA TYR A 85 -3.64 5.78 3.92
C TYR A 85 -3.88 5.61 5.43
N LEU A 86 -2.83 5.79 6.23
CA LEU A 86 -2.89 5.66 7.69
C LEU A 86 -3.82 6.70 8.33
N LEU A 87 -3.93 7.88 7.73
CA LEU A 87 -4.92 8.87 8.16
C LEU A 87 -6.36 8.36 7.93
N GLY A 88 -6.61 7.64 6.83
CA GLY A 88 -7.87 6.95 6.58
C GLY A 88 -8.19 5.92 7.66
N SER A 89 -7.23 5.05 7.99
CA SER A 89 -7.36 4.07 9.09
C SER A 89 -7.65 4.74 10.43
N LEU A 90 -7.00 5.87 10.73
CA LEU A 90 -7.25 6.62 11.96
C LEU A 90 -8.68 7.18 12.01
N TYR A 91 -9.20 7.67 10.88
CA TYR A 91 -10.61 8.08 10.79
C TYR A 91 -11.57 6.91 10.96
N CYS A 92 -11.26 5.73 10.41
CA CYS A 92 -12.04 4.51 10.64
C CYS A 92 -12.07 4.15 12.13
N LEU A 93 -10.91 4.15 12.80
CA LEU A 93 -10.82 3.87 14.24
C LEU A 93 -11.70 4.81 15.08
N VAL A 94 -11.62 6.12 14.84
CA VAL A 94 -12.43 7.10 15.57
C VAL A 94 -13.91 7.04 15.18
N GLY A 95 -14.22 6.82 13.91
CA GLY A 95 -15.58 6.71 13.40
C GLY A 95 -16.31 5.44 13.87
N HIS A 96 -15.59 4.35 14.11
CA HIS A 96 -16.09 3.09 14.68
C HIS A 96 -16.02 3.05 16.21
N SER A 97 -15.51 4.10 16.85
CA SER A 97 -15.62 4.25 18.30
C SER A 97 -17.06 4.60 18.68
N ASP A 98 -18.00 3.70 18.39
CA ASP A 98 -19.33 3.73 18.95
C ASP A 98 -19.16 3.65 20.46
N ARG A 99 -19.51 4.75 21.10
CA ARG A 99 -19.59 4.96 22.53
C ARG A 99 -20.34 3.80 23.19
N THR A 100 -19.59 2.77 23.57
CA THR A 100 -20.01 1.79 24.58
C THR A 100 -19.90 2.48 25.93
N ASP A 101 -20.80 3.44 26.15
CA ASP A 101 -21.25 3.73 27.49
C ASP A 101 -21.87 2.42 28.00
N HIS A 102 -21.06 1.62 28.69
CA HIS A 102 -21.58 0.69 29.66
C HIS A 102 -22.23 1.54 30.76
N VAL A 103 -23.51 1.87 30.58
CA VAL A 103 -24.32 2.51 31.61
C VAL A 103 -24.34 1.56 32.81
N CYS A 104 -23.72 1.99 33.91
CA CYS A 104 -23.83 1.36 35.22
C CYS A 104 -25.25 1.51 35.79
#